data_AF-A0A3N5VE05-F1
#
_entry.id   AF-A0A3N5VE05-F1
#
_cell.length_a   1.000
_cell.length_b   1.000
_cell.length_c   1.000
_cell.angle_alpha   90.00
_cell.angle_beta   90.00
_cell.angle_gamma   90.00
#
_symmetry.space_group_name_H-M   'P 1'
#
loop_
_entity.id
_entity.type
_entity.pdbx_description
1 polymer ?
#
loop_
_entity_poly.entity_id
_entity_poly.type
_entity_poly.pdbx_seq_one_letter_code
_entity_poly.pdbx_strand_id
1 'polypeptide(L)'
;MKWITREQVKVDRVGCPWLIKKLVDRDAEFYFVPSERVISEAERLGAFPFDVPGVELGHHGQECSFEAILKKYNLTRDPALQLMGK
;
A
#
# COMPACT_ATOMS: atom_id res chain seq x y z
N MET A 1 8.17 -9.05 3.98
CA MET A 1 8.51 -7.65 3.67
C MET A 1 7.87 -6.73 4.71
N LYS A 2 8.50 -5.59 4.99
CA LYS A 2 7.93 -4.56 5.89
C LYS A 2 7.26 -3.47 5.07
N TRP A 3 6.09 -3.05 5.51
CA TRP A 3 5.25 -2.08 4.83
C TRP A 3 4.86 -0.99 5.81
N ILE A 4 4.78 0.25 5.34
CA ILE A 4 4.50 1.37 6.23
C ILE A 4 3.53 2.37 5.59
N THR A 5 2.60 2.87 6.40
CA THR A 5 1.69 3.93 6.00
C THR A 5 1.31 4.80 7.20
N ARG A 6 0.44 5.77 6.95
CA ARG A 6 -0.09 6.70 7.95
C ARG A 6 -1.02 5.98 8.91
N GLU A 7 -0.97 6.34 10.18
CA GLU A 7 -1.92 5.92 11.20
C GLU A 7 -3.33 6.48 10.93
N GLN A 8 -4.33 5.93 11.63
CA GLN A 8 -5.77 6.12 11.43
C GLN A 8 -6.35 5.32 10.26
N VAL A 9 -7.55 4.78 10.49
CA VAL A 9 -8.25 3.93 9.52
C VAL A 9 -8.74 4.75 8.33
N LYS A 10 -8.39 4.29 7.14
CA LYS A 10 -8.97 4.69 5.85
C LYS A 10 -9.07 3.45 4.97
N VAL A 11 -9.93 3.50 3.94
CA VAL A 11 -10.18 2.36 3.04
C VAL A 11 -8.86 1.80 2.48
N ASP A 12 -8.00 2.64 1.91
CA ASP A 12 -6.71 2.20 1.35
C ASP A 12 -5.76 1.59 2.40
N ARG A 13 -5.80 2.10 3.64
CA ARG A 13 -4.94 1.65 4.74
C ARG A 13 -5.40 0.33 5.35
N VAL A 14 -6.52 -0.22 4.89
CA VAL A 14 -7.02 -1.56 5.24
C VAL A 14 -7.02 -2.47 4.01
N GLY A 15 -7.49 -1.95 2.87
CA GLY A 15 -7.55 -2.67 1.60
C GLY A 15 -6.16 -3.04 1.06
N CYS A 16 -5.20 -2.11 1.10
CA CYS A 16 -3.84 -2.39 0.64
C CYS A 16 -3.16 -3.47 1.51
N PRO A 17 -3.18 -3.40 2.86
CA PRO A 17 -2.66 -4.49 3.69
C PRO A 17 -3.31 -5.84 3.42
N TRP A 18 -4.63 -5.89 3.20
CA TRP A 18 -5.33 -7.12 2.83
C TRP A 18 -4.81 -7.68 1.51
N LEU A 19 -4.72 -6.84 0.46
CA LEU A 19 -4.23 -7.21 -0.86
C LEU A 19 -2.80 -7.77 -0.77
N ILE A 20 -1.92 -7.04 -0.07
CA ILE A 20 -0.52 -7.42 0.13
C ILE A 20 -0.44 -8.77 0.84
N LYS A 21 -1.14 -8.95 1.98
CA LYS A 21 -1.15 -10.21 2.75
C LYS A 21 -1.67 -11.41 1.95
N LYS A 22 -2.61 -11.19 1.03
CA LYS A 22 -3.27 -12.28 0.30
C LYS A 22 -2.55 -12.67 -0.96
N LEU A 23 -1.99 -11.71 -1.68
CA LEU A 23 -1.56 -11.91 -3.07
C LEU A 23 -0.11 -11.51 -3.35
N VAL A 24 0.54 -10.77 -2.44
CA VAL A 24 1.93 -10.31 -2.63
C VAL A 24 2.89 -11.03 -1.67
N ASP A 25 2.59 -10.98 -0.38
CA ASP A 25 3.46 -11.48 0.68
C ASP A 25 2.64 -11.86 1.91
N ARG A 26 2.52 -13.17 2.16
CA ARG A 26 1.74 -13.72 3.28
C ARG A 26 2.33 -13.37 4.65
N ASP A 27 3.63 -13.12 4.70
CA ASP A 27 4.37 -12.83 5.92
C ASP A 27 4.67 -11.33 6.06
N ALA A 28 3.97 -10.49 5.30
CA ALA A 28 4.07 -9.04 5.38
C ALA A 28 3.82 -8.50 6.81
N GLU A 29 4.68 -7.57 7.23
CA GLU A 29 4.56 -6.81 8.47
C GLU A 29 4.15 -5.36 8.14
N PHE A 30 3.24 -4.78 8.91
CA PHE A 30 2.71 -3.44 8.66
C PHE A 30 2.97 -2.50 9.84
N TYR A 31 3.47 -1.31 9.53
CA TYR A 31 3.67 -0.22 10.47
C TYR A 31 2.71 0.92 10.12
N PHE A 32 2.02 1.45 11.13
CA PHE A 32 1.12 2.59 11.02
C PHE A 32 1.66 3.69 11.94
N VAL A 33 2.09 4.80 11.36
CA VAL A 33 2.77 5.89 12.10
C VAL A 33 2.17 7.26 11.77
N PRO A 34 2.38 8.30 12.60
CA PRO A 34 2.01 9.67 12.26
C PRO A 34 2.52 10.07 10.88
N SER A 35 1.76 10.91 10.19
CA SER A 35 1.97 11.17 8.76
C SER A 35 3.34 11.76 8.45
N GLU A 36 3.80 12.64 9.33
CA GLU A 36 5.10 13.30 9.30
C GLU A 36 6.29 12.36 9.56
N ARG A 37 6.04 11.13 10.06
CA ARG A 37 7.08 10.15 10.37
C ARG A 37 7.18 9.01 9.37
N VAL A 38 6.27 8.91 8.38
CA VAL A 38 6.25 7.75 7.49
C VAL A 38 7.57 7.57 6.73
N ILE A 39 8.11 8.64 6.14
CA ILE A 39 9.32 8.55 5.32
C ILE A 39 10.55 8.23 6.17
N SER A 40 10.74 8.95 7.28
CA SER A 40 11.89 8.71 8.18
C SER A 40 11.85 7.31 8.79
N GLU A 41 10.68 6.81 9.20
CA GLU A 41 10.54 5.45 9.72
C GLU A 41 10.64 4.39 8.63
N ALA A 42 10.22 4.67 7.40
CA ALA A 42 10.40 3.79 6.25
C ALA A 42 11.89 3.51 6.00
N GLU A 43 12.70 4.57 5.96
CA GLU A 43 14.16 4.48 5.81
C GLU A 43 14.79 3.72 6.98
N ARG A 44 14.42 4.05 8.22
CA ARG A 44 14.95 3.41 9.43
C ARG A 44 14.63 1.91 9.50
N LEU A 45 13.43 1.52 9.09
CA LEU A 45 12.94 0.13 9.16
C LEU A 45 13.26 -0.70 7.92
N GLY A 46 13.68 -0.06 6.82
CA GLY A 46 13.72 -0.69 5.50
C GLY A 46 12.33 -1.12 5.02
N ALA A 47 11.31 -0.31 5.32
CA ALA A 47 9.91 -0.61 5.01
C ALA A 47 9.46 0.10 3.72
N PHE A 48 8.62 -0.55 2.94
CA PHE A 48 8.05 0.00 1.70
C PHE A 48 6.85 0.90 2.03
N PRO A 49 6.91 2.20 1.74
CA PRO A 49 5.79 3.09 2.00
C PRO A 49 4.69 2.93 0.94
N PHE A 50 3.43 3.01 1.38
CA PHE A 50 2.24 3.00 0.52
C PHE A 50 1.16 3.93 1.07
N ASP A 51 0.22 4.38 0.23
CA ASP A 51 -0.83 5.35 0.61
C ASP A 51 -0.30 6.64 1.27
N VAL A 52 0.81 7.17 0.74
CA VAL A 52 1.43 8.44 1.17
C VAL A 52 1.75 9.29 -0.07
N PRO A 53 1.66 10.63 0.01
CA PRO A 53 2.04 11.49 -1.12
C PRO A 53 3.48 11.25 -1.57
N GLY A 54 3.70 11.19 -2.89
CA GLY A 54 5.03 11.14 -3.50
C GLY A 54 5.73 9.79 -3.47
N VAL A 55 5.09 8.72 -2.96
CA VAL A 55 5.66 7.37 -2.98
C VAL A 55 5.19 6.57 -4.20
N GLU A 56 5.98 5.57 -4.60
CA GLU A 56 5.67 4.71 -5.75
C GLU A 56 4.29 4.05 -5.63
N LEU A 57 3.92 3.60 -4.43
CA LEU A 57 2.65 2.94 -4.13
C LEU A 57 1.64 3.90 -3.47
N GLY A 58 1.58 5.12 -3.99
CA GLY A 58 0.65 6.16 -3.59
C GLY A 58 -0.43 6.40 -4.63
N HIS A 59 -1.13 7.53 -4.48
CA HIS A 59 -2.11 7.99 -5.47
C HIS A 59 -1.40 8.72 -6.62
N HIS A 60 -1.72 8.33 -7.86
CA HIS A 60 -1.14 8.92 -9.08
C HIS A 60 -2.24 9.36 -10.05
N GLY A 61 -2.62 10.63 -10.01
CA GLY A 61 -3.73 11.14 -10.81
C GLY A 61 -5.06 10.53 -10.35
N GLN A 62 -5.69 9.71 -11.20
CA GLN A 62 -6.91 8.97 -10.85
C GLN A 62 -6.63 7.59 -10.24
N GLU A 63 -5.37 7.14 -10.27
CA GLU A 63 -4.97 5.84 -9.73
C GLU A 63 -4.87 5.89 -8.21
N CYS A 64 -5.57 5.00 -7.50
CA CYS A 64 -5.43 4.85 -6.05
C CYS A 64 -4.28 3.89 -5.69
N SER A 65 -3.87 3.90 -4.41
CA SER A 65 -2.80 3.03 -3.91
C SER A 65 -3.06 1.54 -4.16
N PHE A 66 -4.33 1.10 -4.13
CA PHE A 66 -4.71 -0.28 -4.41
C PHE A 66 -4.38 -0.66 -5.85
N GLU A 67 -4.75 0.19 -6.82
CA GLU A 67 -4.46 0.00 -8.24
C GLU A 67 -2.95 0.05 -8.53
N ALA A 68 -2.21 0.95 -7.88
CA ALA A 68 -0.75 1.01 -7.98
C ALA A 68 -0.09 -0.32 -7.56
N ILE A 69 -0.57 -0.93 -6.47
CA ILE A 69 -0.11 -2.25 -6.01
C ILE A 69 -0.47 -3.34 -7.02
N LEU A 70 -1.69 -3.33 -7.57
CA LEU A 70 -2.08 -4.30 -8.60
C LEU A 70 -1.16 -4.24 -9.81
N LYS A 71 -0.80 -3.04 -10.27
CA LYS A 71 0.12 -2.84 -11.40
C LYS A 71 1.53 -3.32 -11.07
N LYS A 72 2.08 -2.89 -9.92
CA LYS A 72 3.44 -3.26 -9.51
C LYS A 72 3.65 -4.78 -9.44
N TYR A 73 2.65 -5.51 -8.95
CA TYR A 73 2.74 -6.96 -8.74
C TYR A 73 2.05 -7.80 -9.83
N ASN A 74 1.72 -7.20 -10.99
CA ASN A 74 1.11 -7.88 -12.13
C ASN A 74 -0.23 -8.59 -11.81
N LEU A 75 -1.02 -8.03 -10.90
CA LEU A 75 -2.32 -8.57 -10.45
C LEU A 75 -3.51 -8.01 -11.24
N THR A 76 -3.27 -7.13 -12.22
CA THR A 76 -4.33 -6.49 -13.02
C THR A 76 -5.10 -7.43 -13.94
N ARG A 77 -4.69 -8.70 -14.07
CA ARG A 77 -5.40 -9.68 -14.92
C ARG A 77 -6.70 -10.19 -14.31
N ASP A 78 -6.89 -10.03 -13.01
CA ASP A 78 -8.11 -10.44 -12.31
C ASP A 78 -9.16 -9.32 -12.36
N PRO A 79 -10.31 -9.51 -13.04
CA PRO A 79 -11.36 -8.49 -13.14
C PRO A 79 -11.99 -8.13 -11.79
N ALA A 80 -12.04 -9.07 -10.84
CA ALA A 80 -12.58 -8.80 -9.50
C ALA A 80 -11.63 -7.89 -8.72
N LEU A 81 -10.32 -8.10 -8.82
CA LEU A 81 -9.35 -7.20 -8.20
C LEU A 81 -9.39 -5.80 -8.81
N GLN A 82 -9.56 -5.70 -10.14
CA GLN A 82 -9.76 -4.40 -10.78
C GLN A 82 -11.04 -3.70 -10.30
N LEU A 83 -12.12 -4.44 -10.08
CA LEU A 83 -13.37 -3.88 -9.57
C LEU A 83 -13.24 -3.36 -8.13
N MET A 84 -12.45 -4.04 -7.29
CA MET A 84 -12.18 -3.60 -5.91
C MET A 84 -11.35 -2.32 -5.80
N GLY A 85 -10.57 -2.00 -6.84
CA GLY A 85 -9.74 -0.79 -6.89
C GLY A 85 -10.48 0.47 -7.37
N LYS A 86 -11.78 0.38 -7.69
CA LYS A 86 -12.64 1.47 -8.17
C LYS A 86 -13.59 1.97 -7.09
#